data_AF-A0A524JGZ6-F1
#
_entry.id   AF-A0A524JGZ6-F1
#
_cell.length_a   1.000
_cell.length_b   1.000
_cell.length_c   1.000
_cell.angle_alpha   90.00
_cell.angle_beta   90.00
_cell.angle_gamma   90.00
#
_symmetry.space_group_name_H-M   'P 1'
#
loop_
_entity.id
_entity.type
_entity.pdbx_description
1 polymer ?
#
loop_
_entity_poly.entity_id
_entity_poly.type
_entity_poly.pdbx_seq_one_letter_code
_entity_poly.pdbx_strand_id
1 'polypeptide(L)'
;RPRIHIKYDTGMGRLGEREPANVERLLALAAADDRLELAGLWTHFATADDRDSAFFGEQLERFAELAIPARERYGVALHAANSAATLRDPASHFDMVRCGVAVYGLDPFGSDPAYSNVEPVMGLSSYVADIKRFRPGDTAGYGRRWEADRETFVGVVPLGYGDGYRRGLGNAFDVLIDGSRYPVVGMVSMDNITVDLGPDPGAAIGEEVVLLGRSGEGRITAEEWARRLETINYEVTCGISARVPRLVRR
;
A
#
# COMPACT_ATOMS: atom_id res chain seq x y z
N ARG A 1 21.73 18.34 22.83
CA ARG A 1 22.15 18.50 21.42
C ARG A 1 21.18 17.74 20.53
N PRO A 2 20.66 18.31 19.42
CA PRO A 2 19.86 17.57 18.45
C PRO A 2 20.65 16.37 17.89
N ARG A 3 19.98 15.22 17.78
CA ARG A 3 20.52 14.01 17.17
C ARG A 3 20.28 14.06 15.67
N ILE A 4 21.35 13.96 14.90
CA ILE A 4 21.28 14.08 13.45
C ILE A 4 21.72 12.79 12.77
N HIS A 5 21.05 12.48 11.66
CA HIS A 5 21.37 11.35 10.79
C HIS A 5 21.69 11.89 9.40
N ILE A 6 22.93 11.69 8.94
CA ILE A 6 23.34 12.13 7.61
C ILE A 6 22.78 11.17 6.58
N LYS A 7 22.13 11.71 5.55
CA LYS A 7 21.58 10.92 4.44
C LYS A 7 22.56 10.93 3.28
N TYR A 8 23.01 9.74 2.89
CA TYR A 8 23.78 9.50 1.68
C TYR A 8 22.84 9.03 0.57
N ASP A 9 22.79 9.74 -0.55
CA ASP A 9 22.03 9.33 -1.74
C ASP A 9 22.88 8.40 -2.62
N THR A 10 22.64 7.09 -2.48
CA THR A 10 23.36 6.06 -3.25
C THR A 10 22.71 5.77 -4.61
N GLY A 11 21.58 6.40 -4.92
CA GLY A 11 20.83 6.12 -6.15
C GLY A 11 19.33 6.40 -6.14
N MET A 12 18.74 6.84 -5.02
CA MET A 12 17.31 7.18 -4.97
C MET A 12 17.01 8.51 -5.67
N GLY A 13 17.95 9.45 -5.65
CA GLY A 13 17.83 10.74 -6.34
C GLY A 13 16.88 11.73 -5.68
N ARG A 14 16.37 11.46 -4.47
CA ARG A 14 15.35 12.29 -3.81
C ARG A 14 15.92 13.31 -2.83
N LEU A 15 16.74 12.86 -1.90
CA LEU A 15 17.34 13.66 -0.83
C LEU A 15 18.65 13.00 -0.42
N GLY A 16 19.56 13.77 0.13
CA GLY A 16 20.86 13.31 0.60
C GLY A 16 21.99 13.90 -0.24
N GLU A 17 23.20 13.92 0.33
CA GLU A 17 24.40 14.25 -0.43
C GLU A 17 24.78 13.05 -1.30
N ARG A 18 25.25 13.28 -2.53
CA ARG A 18 25.51 12.23 -3.51
C ARG A 18 27.00 11.95 -3.68
N GLU A 19 27.85 12.95 -3.49
CA GLU A 19 29.29 12.82 -3.65
C GLU A 19 29.92 12.24 -2.36
N PRO A 20 30.56 11.05 -2.42
CA PRO A 20 31.20 10.42 -1.26
C PRO A 20 32.07 11.37 -0.42
N ALA A 21 32.92 12.17 -1.08
CA ALA A 21 33.80 13.12 -0.39
C ALA A 21 33.02 14.18 0.39
N ASN A 22 31.86 14.61 -0.11
CA ASN A 22 31.00 15.57 0.59
C ASN A 22 30.28 14.91 1.77
N VAL A 23 29.88 13.64 1.66
CA VAL A 23 29.30 12.89 2.78
C VAL A 23 30.31 12.75 3.91
N GLU A 24 31.55 12.39 3.61
CA GLU A 24 32.64 12.32 4.59
C GLU A 24 32.90 13.67 5.25
N ARG A 25 32.87 14.76 4.46
CA ARG A 25 33.02 16.12 4.98
C ARG A 25 31.88 16.48 5.93
N LEU A 26 30.63 16.14 5.59
CA LEU A 26 29.47 16.38 6.45
C LEU A 26 29.58 15.59 7.77
N LEU A 27 30.02 14.33 7.71
CA LEU A 27 30.26 13.50 8.90
C LEU A 27 31.32 14.14 9.80
N ALA A 28 32.44 14.59 9.23
CA ALA A 28 33.51 15.23 9.98
C ALA A 28 33.05 16.55 10.64
N LEU A 29 32.32 17.40 9.90
CA LEU A 29 31.78 18.65 10.41
C LEU A 29 30.76 18.42 11.53
N ALA A 30 29.87 17.44 11.36
CA ALA A 30 28.87 17.08 12.35
C ALA A 30 29.49 16.51 13.62
N ALA A 31 30.51 15.67 13.49
CA ALA A 31 31.20 15.07 14.63
C ALA A 31 32.02 16.09 15.45
N ALA A 32 32.54 17.14 14.79
CA ALA A 32 33.34 18.18 15.43
C ALA A 32 32.51 19.31 16.06
N ASP A 33 31.20 19.38 15.81
CA ASP A 33 30.32 20.41 16.36
C ASP A 33 29.68 19.93 17.67
N ASP A 34 30.15 20.45 18.81
CA ASP A 34 29.64 20.09 20.15
C ASP A 34 28.16 20.44 20.35
N ARG A 35 27.56 21.25 19.47
CA ARG A 35 26.13 21.55 19.49
C ARG A 35 25.30 20.41 18.90
N LEU A 36 25.90 19.51 18.13
CA LEU A 36 25.24 18.41 17.41
C LEU A 36 25.63 17.05 18.00
N GLU A 37 24.73 16.08 17.88
CA GLU A 37 25.05 14.67 18.08
C GLU A 37 24.93 13.95 16.75
N LEU A 38 26.07 13.58 16.18
CA LEU A 38 26.08 12.71 15.01
C LEU A 38 25.68 11.29 15.42
N ALA A 39 24.42 10.93 15.15
CA ALA A 39 23.81 9.69 15.63
C ALA A 39 23.75 8.58 14.57
N GLY A 40 23.73 8.94 13.28
CA GLY A 40 23.61 7.92 12.24
C GLY A 40 23.99 8.37 10.84
N LEU A 41 24.18 7.38 9.98
CA LEU A 41 24.38 7.51 8.54
C LEU A 41 23.44 6.54 7.84
N TRP A 42 22.76 7.00 6.79
CA TRP A 42 21.72 6.19 6.16
C TRP A 42 21.51 6.46 4.69
N THR A 43 20.92 5.49 4.02
CA THR A 43 20.44 5.60 2.64
C THR A 43 19.07 4.98 2.46
N HIS A 44 18.51 5.09 1.25
CA HIS A 44 17.25 4.44 0.88
C HIS A 44 17.37 3.80 -0.50
N PHE A 45 16.94 2.56 -0.59
CA PHE A 45 16.95 1.80 -1.84
C PHE A 45 15.78 2.23 -2.74
N ALA A 46 16.06 2.34 -4.03
CA ALA A 46 15.10 2.68 -5.07
C ALA A 46 14.37 1.46 -5.63
N THR A 47 15.03 0.30 -5.66
CA THR A 47 14.55 -0.91 -6.34
C THR A 47 14.61 -2.15 -5.45
N ALA A 48 14.53 -1.96 -4.13
CA ALA A 48 14.57 -3.09 -3.18
C ALA A 48 13.38 -4.06 -3.37
N ASP A 49 12.26 -3.55 -3.88
CA ASP A 49 11.03 -4.25 -4.25
C ASP A 49 11.05 -4.90 -5.64
N ASP A 50 12.07 -4.62 -6.46
CA ASP A 50 12.32 -5.32 -7.72
C ASP A 50 13.43 -6.37 -7.52
N ARG A 51 13.03 -7.64 -7.43
CA ARG A 51 13.94 -8.77 -7.14
C ARG A 51 15.00 -8.98 -8.23
N ASP A 52 14.71 -8.58 -9.46
CA ASP A 52 15.60 -8.76 -10.61
C ASP A 52 16.51 -7.55 -10.82
N SER A 53 16.25 -6.44 -10.11
CA SER A 53 17.08 -5.24 -10.19
C SER A 53 18.46 -5.45 -9.60
N ALA A 54 19.49 -5.40 -10.46
CA ALA A 54 20.90 -5.33 -10.06
C ALA A 54 21.23 -4.03 -9.28
N PHE A 55 20.44 -2.97 -9.50
CA PHE A 55 20.67 -1.65 -8.91
C PHE A 55 20.58 -1.66 -7.37
N PHE A 56 19.79 -2.56 -6.79
CA PHE A 56 19.77 -2.76 -5.34
C PHE A 56 21.16 -3.13 -4.80
N GLY A 57 21.85 -4.06 -5.47
CA GLY A 57 23.21 -4.47 -5.11
C GLY A 57 24.20 -3.31 -5.25
N GLU A 58 24.14 -2.55 -6.34
CA GLU A 58 24.98 -1.36 -6.54
C GLU A 58 24.78 -0.31 -5.44
N GLN A 59 23.53 -0.02 -5.07
CA GLN A 59 23.23 0.92 -3.99
C GLN A 59 23.74 0.42 -2.63
N LEU A 60 23.65 -0.88 -2.38
CA LEU A 60 24.11 -1.51 -1.14
C LEU A 60 25.63 -1.44 -1.03
N GLU A 61 26.35 -1.77 -2.11
CA GLU A 61 27.80 -1.70 -2.19
C GLU A 61 28.30 -0.27 -1.97
N ARG A 62 27.78 0.71 -2.74
CA ARG A 62 28.12 2.14 -2.57
C ARG A 62 27.91 2.61 -1.13
N PHE A 63 26.80 2.20 -0.50
CA PHE A 63 26.53 2.58 0.88
C PHE A 63 27.52 1.93 1.83
N ALA A 64 27.76 0.62 1.73
CA ALA A 64 28.63 -0.13 2.61
C ALA A 64 30.08 0.38 2.56
N GLU A 65 30.60 0.68 1.37
CA GLU A 65 31.95 1.18 1.15
C GLU A 65 32.28 2.43 1.97
N LEU A 66 31.32 3.37 2.06
CA LEU A 66 31.48 4.61 2.84
C LEU A 66 31.03 4.42 4.30
N ALA A 67 29.93 3.71 4.51
CA ALA A 67 29.25 3.66 5.80
C ALA A 67 30.00 2.84 6.85
N ILE A 68 30.64 1.73 6.46
CA ILE A 68 31.39 0.87 7.38
C ILE A 68 32.58 1.65 7.99
N PRO A 69 33.47 2.29 7.20
CA PRO A 69 34.53 3.14 7.75
C PRO A 69 33.99 4.32 8.58
N ALA A 70 32.90 4.94 8.15
CA ALA A 70 32.28 6.04 8.90
C ALA A 70 31.79 5.60 10.29
N ARG A 71 31.17 4.41 10.39
CA ARG A 71 30.77 3.83 11.68
C ARG A 71 31.97 3.59 12.58
N GLU A 72 33.05 3.01 12.07
CA GLU A 72 34.26 2.75 12.85
C GLU A 72 34.89 4.05 13.36
N ARG A 73 34.90 5.10 12.52
CA ARG A 73 35.50 6.39 12.86
C ARG A 73 34.67 7.23 13.83
N TYR A 74 33.35 7.25 13.67
CA TYR A 74 32.46 8.18 14.37
C TYR A 74 31.48 7.51 15.34
N GLY A 75 31.41 6.18 15.38
CA GLY A 75 30.49 5.45 16.27
C GLY A 75 29.01 5.62 15.91
N VAL A 76 28.70 5.86 14.63
CA VAL A 76 27.34 6.16 14.15
C VAL A 76 26.53 4.90 13.84
N ALA A 77 25.22 4.94 14.08
CA ALA A 77 24.32 3.86 13.66
C ALA A 77 24.09 3.87 12.15
N LEU A 78 24.15 2.71 11.51
CA LEU A 78 23.92 2.52 10.09
C LEU A 78 22.53 1.94 9.84
N HIS A 79 21.80 2.52 8.90
CA HIS A 79 20.50 1.97 8.48
C HIS A 79 20.21 2.22 7.01
N ALA A 80 19.87 1.18 6.26
CA ALA A 80 19.56 1.29 4.84
C ALA A 80 18.18 0.69 4.49
N ALA A 81 17.86 -0.47 5.07
CA ALA A 81 16.70 -1.25 4.71
C ALA A 81 15.35 -0.56 4.99
N ASN A 82 14.49 -0.57 3.98
CA ASN A 82 13.03 -0.43 4.11
C ASN A 82 12.38 -1.83 4.22
N SER A 83 11.05 -1.95 4.19
CA SER A 83 10.37 -3.25 4.26
C SER A 83 10.87 -4.24 3.19
N ALA A 84 10.96 -3.80 1.93
CA ALA A 84 11.38 -4.66 0.81
C ALA A 84 12.81 -5.18 1.02
N ALA A 85 13.74 -4.27 1.32
CA ALA A 85 15.15 -4.63 1.56
C ALA A 85 15.29 -5.55 2.78
N THR A 86 14.49 -5.32 3.83
CA THR A 86 14.50 -6.15 5.04
C THR A 86 14.12 -7.60 4.72
N LEU A 87 13.10 -7.80 3.89
CA LEU A 87 12.64 -9.13 3.46
C LEU A 87 13.52 -9.74 2.36
N ARG A 88 14.25 -8.91 1.60
CA ARG A 88 15.06 -9.35 0.47
C ARG A 88 16.45 -9.83 0.89
N ASP A 89 17.17 -9.06 1.70
CA ASP A 89 18.59 -9.32 1.97
C ASP A 89 19.03 -8.85 3.37
N PRO A 90 19.44 -9.78 4.26
CA PRO A 90 20.01 -9.47 5.57
C PRO A 90 21.24 -8.54 5.54
N ALA A 91 22.02 -8.53 4.46
CA ALA A 91 23.18 -7.65 4.32
C ALA A 91 22.79 -6.15 4.36
N SER A 92 21.53 -5.83 4.05
CA SER A 92 21.01 -4.46 4.07
C SER A 92 20.55 -3.96 5.44
N HIS A 93 20.55 -4.82 6.46
CA HIS A 93 19.95 -4.52 7.77
C HIS A 93 20.82 -3.58 8.61
N PHE A 94 22.15 -3.76 8.55
CA PHE A 94 23.13 -3.04 9.37
C PHE A 94 22.71 -3.02 10.86
N ASP A 95 22.66 -1.84 11.48
CA ASP A 95 22.34 -1.71 12.92
C ASP A 95 20.82 -1.49 13.16
N MET A 96 20.06 -1.07 12.16
CA MET A 96 18.63 -0.80 12.25
C MET A 96 17.92 -0.87 10.89
N VAL A 97 16.70 -1.45 10.88
CA VAL A 97 15.80 -1.48 9.72
C VAL A 97 14.64 -0.48 9.88
N ARG A 98 14.10 0.00 8.76
CA ARG A 98 12.97 0.95 8.73
C ARG A 98 11.75 0.34 8.02
N CYS A 99 11.20 -0.71 8.62
CA CYS A 99 9.99 -1.36 8.12
C CYS A 99 8.78 -0.41 8.19
N GLY A 100 8.13 -0.22 7.04
CA GLY A 100 6.89 0.54 6.89
C GLY A 100 5.75 -0.40 6.53
N VAL A 101 5.53 -0.63 5.24
CA VAL A 101 4.35 -1.36 4.72
C VAL A 101 4.15 -2.77 5.29
N ALA A 102 5.26 -3.49 5.54
CA ALA A 102 5.19 -4.84 6.11
C ALA A 102 4.61 -4.84 7.54
N VAL A 103 4.78 -3.75 8.30
CA VAL A 103 4.17 -3.58 9.63
C VAL A 103 2.63 -3.53 9.54
N TYR A 104 2.10 -3.10 8.40
CA TYR A 104 0.65 -3.06 8.13
C TYR A 104 0.15 -4.34 7.43
N GLY A 105 1.00 -5.37 7.32
CA GLY A 105 0.60 -6.62 6.71
C GLY A 105 0.51 -6.60 5.19
N LEU A 106 1.13 -5.61 4.56
CA LEU A 106 1.07 -5.38 3.12
C LEU A 106 2.37 -5.84 2.46
N ASP A 107 2.27 -6.45 1.28
CA ASP A 107 3.41 -6.99 0.58
C ASP A 107 4.21 -5.89 -0.13
N PRO A 108 5.51 -5.70 0.14
CA PRO A 108 6.28 -4.66 -0.53
C PRO A 108 6.60 -4.98 -2.00
N PHE A 109 6.36 -6.20 -2.49
CA PHE A 109 6.63 -6.64 -3.87
C PHE A 109 5.37 -6.64 -4.75
N GLY A 110 4.24 -6.14 -4.25
CA GLY A 110 2.96 -6.08 -4.99
C GLY A 110 2.28 -7.43 -5.23
N SER A 111 2.72 -8.47 -4.51
CA SER A 111 2.21 -9.84 -4.60
C SER A 111 1.27 -10.17 -3.43
N ASP A 112 0.81 -11.42 -3.32
CA ASP A 112 -0.01 -11.82 -2.17
C ASP A 112 0.77 -11.67 -0.86
N PRO A 113 0.22 -10.98 0.17
CA PRO A 113 0.84 -10.84 1.50
C PRO A 113 1.30 -12.17 2.13
N ALA A 114 0.62 -13.27 1.81
CA ALA A 114 0.99 -14.59 2.30
C ALA A 114 2.40 -15.03 1.85
N TYR A 115 2.87 -14.59 0.68
CA TYR A 115 4.20 -14.94 0.17
C TYR A 115 5.34 -14.30 0.97
N SER A 116 5.08 -13.13 1.57
CA SER A 116 6.02 -12.45 2.47
C SER A 116 5.78 -12.78 3.95
N ASN A 117 4.86 -13.71 4.24
CA ASN A 117 4.45 -14.07 5.60
C ASN A 117 4.03 -12.86 6.44
N VAL A 118 3.31 -11.92 5.83
CA VAL A 118 2.75 -10.75 6.51
C VAL A 118 1.22 -10.83 6.49
N GLU A 119 0.59 -10.36 7.58
CA GLU A 119 -0.85 -10.47 7.77
C GLU A 119 -1.52 -9.09 7.68
N PRO A 120 -2.38 -8.84 6.66
CA PRO A 120 -3.08 -7.56 6.49
C PRO A 120 -3.89 -7.18 7.73
N VAL A 121 -3.68 -5.95 8.24
CA VAL A 121 -4.38 -5.45 9.43
C VAL A 121 -5.57 -4.53 9.12
N MET A 122 -5.71 -4.08 7.86
CA MET A 122 -6.78 -3.19 7.43
C MET A 122 -7.88 -3.99 6.71
N GLY A 123 -9.12 -3.81 7.16
CA GLY A 123 -10.33 -4.18 6.43
C GLY A 123 -11.17 -2.96 6.11
N LEU A 124 -11.94 -3.03 5.03
CA LEU A 124 -12.95 -2.04 4.65
C LEU A 124 -14.25 -2.76 4.34
N SER A 125 -15.29 -2.48 5.12
CA SER A 125 -16.63 -2.99 4.87
C SER A 125 -17.69 -1.88 4.89
N SER A 126 -18.82 -2.19 4.28
CA SER A 126 -20.06 -1.42 4.24
C SER A 126 -21.23 -2.42 4.28
N TYR A 127 -22.40 -2.04 3.79
CA TYR A 127 -23.58 -2.91 3.77
C TYR A 127 -24.44 -2.68 2.53
N VAL A 128 -25.32 -3.63 2.21
CA VAL A 128 -26.34 -3.44 1.17
C VAL A 128 -27.44 -2.52 1.70
N ALA A 129 -27.50 -1.28 1.21
CA ALA A 129 -28.48 -0.29 1.66
C ALA A 129 -29.83 -0.38 0.95
N ASP A 130 -29.84 -0.84 -0.30
CA ASP A 130 -31.04 -0.94 -1.14
C ASP A 130 -30.85 -2.03 -2.20
N ILE A 131 -31.94 -2.61 -2.70
CA ILE A 131 -31.92 -3.64 -3.76
C ILE A 131 -33.01 -3.32 -4.79
N LYS A 132 -32.64 -3.33 -6.07
CA LYS A 132 -33.55 -3.02 -7.18
C LYS A 132 -33.52 -4.11 -8.23
N ARG A 133 -34.68 -4.45 -8.78
CA ARG A 133 -34.78 -5.34 -9.95
C ARG A 133 -34.46 -4.56 -11.23
N PHE A 134 -33.58 -5.11 -12.05
CA PHE A 134 -33.20 -4.62 -13.36
C PHE A 134 -33.64 -5.62 -14.42
N ARG A 135 -34.14 -5.11 -15.54
CA ARG A 135 -34.49 -5.87 -16.75
C ARG A 135 -33.40 -5.67 -17.81
N PRO A 136 -33.32 -6.55 -18.82
CA PRO A 136 -32.45 -6.31 -19.97
C PRO A 136 -32.64 -4.91 -20.55
N GLY A 137 -31.54 -4.17 -20.73
CA GLY A 137 -31.54 -2.78 -21.21
C GLY A 137 -31.57 -1.70 -20.11
N ASP A 138 -31.85 -2.06 -18.86
CA ASP A 138 -31.71 -1.13 -17.74
C ASP A 138 -30.22 -0.88 -17.45
N THR A 139 -29.88 0.35 -17.05
CA THR A 139 -28.46 0.77 -16.89
C THR A 139 -28.18 1.34 -15.51
N ALA A 140 -26.96 1.16 -15.01
CA ALA A 140 -26.52 1.66 -13.70
C ALA A 140 -25.31 2.60 -13.80
N GLY A 141 -25.28 3.60 -12.92
CA GLY A 141 -24.16 4.55 -12.77
C GLY A 141 -24.02 5.60 -13.88
N TYR A 142 -23.07 6.51 -13.68
CA TYR A 142 -22.83 7.64 -14.59
C TYR A 142 -22.42 7.19 -15.99
N GLY A 143 -22.95 7.88 -17.00
CA GLY A 143 -22.65 7.62 -18.41
C GLY A 143 -23.20 6.32 -18.95
N ARG A 144 -24.04 5.59 -18.17
CA ARG A 144 -24.69 4.33 -18.58
C ARG A 144 -23.69 3.32 -19.16
N ARG A 145 -22.50 3.22 -18.53
CA ARG A 145 -21.40 2.36 -18.99
C ARG A 145 -21.60 0.88 -18.66
N TRP A 146 -22.65 0.56 -17.93
CA TRP A 146 -23.10 -0.80 -17.68
C TRP A 146 -24.59 -0.87 -17.99
N GLU A 147 -24.97 -1.95 -18.66
CA GLU A 147 -26.32 -2.30 -19.03
C GLU A 147 -26.56 -3.75 -18.62
N ALA A 148 -27.71 -4.01 -18.02
CA ALA A 148 -28.11 -5.36 -17.66
C ALA A 148 -28.37 -6.15 -18.95
N ASP A 149 -27.68 -7.29 -19.12
CA ASP A 149 -27.87 -8.22 -20.23
C ASP A 149 -29.00 -9.23 -19.98
N ARG A 150 -29.36 -9.40 -18.71
CA ARG A 150 -30.39 -10.30 -18.22
C ARG A 150 -31.18 -9.64 -17.10
N GLU A 151 -32.29 -10.26 -16.73
CA GLU A 151 -32.96 -9.89 -15.49
C GLU A 151 -32.02 -10.15 -14.31
N THR A 152 -31.81 -9.15 -13.47
CA THR A 152 -30.92 -9.24 -12.31
C THR A 152 -31.37 -8.31 -11.18
N PHE A 153 -30.80 -8.48 -9.99
CA PHE A 153 -30.94 -7.55 -8.89
C PHE A 153 -29.65 -6.76 -8.69
N VAL A 154 -29.77 -5.45 -8.52
CA VAL A 154 -28.64 -4.55 -8.27
C VAL A 154 -28.75 -4.00 -6.86
N GLY A 155 -27.74 -4.26 -6.04
CA GLY A 155 -27.58 -3.71 -4.70
C GLY A 155 -26.90 -2.34 -4.73
N VAL A 156 -27.29 -1.46 -3.82
CA VAL A 156 -26.62 -0.17 -3.57
C VAL A 156 -25.82 -0.27 -2.29
N VAL A 157 -24.55 0.16 -2.32
CA VAL A 157 -23.64 0.14 -1.17
C VAL A 157 -23.17 1.57 -0.88
N PRO A 158 -23.36 2.10 0.35
CA PRO A 158 -23.06 3.48 0.70
C PRO A 158 -21.58 3.68 0.99
N LEU A 159 -20.78 3.61 -0.06
CA LEU A 159 -19.36 3.91 -0.08
C LEU A 159 -18.96 4.27 -1.52
N GLY A 160 -18.27 5.38 -1.73
CA GLY A 160 -17.88 5.83 -3.07
C GLY A 160 -16.48 6.41 -3.16
N TYR A 161 -16.21 7.15 -4.24
CA TYR A 161 -14.88 7.74 -4.45
C TYR A 161 -14.54 8.87 -3.47
N GLY A 162 -15.54 9.49 -2.83
CA GLY A 162 -15.33 10.45 -1.74
C GLY A 162 -14.79 9.78 -0.46
N ASP A 163 -14.98 8.46 -0.35
CA ASP A 163 -14.53 7.63 0.77
C ASP A 163 -13.19 6.93 0.48
N GLY A 164 -12.76 6.93 -0.79
CA GLY A 164 -11.52 6.32 -1.25
C GLY A 164 -11.70 5.15 -2.21
N TYR A 165 -12.93 4.68 -2.46
CA TYR A 165 -13.20 3.63 -3.45
C TYR A 165 -13.09 4.20 -4.87
N ARG A 166 -11.95 3.94 -5.52
CA ARG A 166 -11.57 4.69 -6.72
C ARG A 166 -12.50 4.39 -7.89
N ARG A 167 -12.78 5.42 -8.71
CA ARG A 167 -13.62 5.29 -9.92
C ARG A 167 -13.14 4.23 -10.90
N GLY A 168 -11.84 3.93 -10.93
CA GLY A 168 -11.25 2.89 -11.79
C GLY A 168 -11.69 1.46 -11.45
N LEU A 169 -12.31 1.23 -10.28
CA LEU A 169 -12.83 -0.08 -9.88
C LEU A 169 -14.23 -0.37 -10.44
N GLY A 170 -14.96 0.64 -10.92
CA GLY A 170 -16.28 0.45 -11.51
C GLY A 170 -16.22 -0.44 -12.76
N ASN A 171 -17.16 -1.38 -12.90
CA ASN A 171 -17.25 -2.39 -13.97
C ASN A 171 -16.08 -3.36 -14.08
N ALA A 172 -15.18 -3.39 -13.10
CA ALA A 172 -13.92 -4.08 -13.30
C ALA A 172 -13.28 -4.55 -12.01
N PHE A 173 -14.09 -4.70 -10.97
CA PHE A 173 -13.70 -5.21 -9.68
C PHE A 173 -14.92 -5.78 -8.97
N ASP A 174 -14.66 -6.57 -7.93
CA ASP A 174 -15.70 -7.23 -7.15
C ASP A 174 -15.69 -6.74 -5.70
N VAL A 175 -16.78 -6.98 -5.01
CA VAL A 175 -16.87 -6.97 -3.54
C VAL A 175 -17.18 -8.38 -3.04
N LEU A 176 -17.04 -8.63 -1.74
CA LEU A 176 -17.50 -9.86 -1.11
C LEU A 176 -18.79 -9.64 -0.34
N ILE A 177 -19.73 -10.58 -0.48
CA ILE A 177 -20.94 -10.69 0.33
C ILE A 177 -21.10 -12.17 0.67
N ASP A 178 -21.20 -12.51 1.96
CA ASP A 178 -21.20 -13.89 2.47
C ASP A 178 -20.10 -14.78 1.83
N GLY A 179 -18.89 -14.22 1.77
CA GLY A 179 -17.70 -14.83 1.16
C GLY A 179 -17.72 -15.09 -0.34
N SER A 180 -18.79 -14.74 -1.04
CA SER A 180 -18.91 -14.84 -2.50
C SER A 180 -18.60 -13.51 -3.17
N ARG A 181 -17.99 -13.55 -4.36
CA ARG A 181 -17.66 -12.35 -5.14
C ARG A 181 -18.86 -11.85 -5.94
N TYR A 182 -19.13 -10.56 -5.84
CA TYR A 182 -20.17 -9.86 -6.60
C TYR A 182 -19.58 -8.68 -7.36
N PRO A 183 -19.83 -8.56 -8.67
CA PRO A 183 -19.19 -7.54 -9.48
C PRO A 183 -19.76 -6.14 -9.19
N VAL A 184 -18.87 -5.16 -9.09
CA VAL A 184 -19.26 -3.74 -9.07
C VAL A 184 -19.66 -3.32 -10.46
N VAL A 185 -20.91 -2.91 -10.61
CA VAL A 185 -21.51 -2.51 -11.89
C VAL A 185 -21.84 -1.03 -11.90
N GLY A 186 -21.69 -0.40 -13.06
CA GLY A 186 -21.76 1.04 -13.22
C GLY A 186 -20.51 1.78 -12.73
N MET A 187 -20.41 3.06 -13.11
CA MET A 187 -19.34 3.92 -12.60
C MET A 187 -19.59 4.28 -11.13
N VAL A 188 -18.54 4.16 -10.32
CA VAL A 188 -18.52 4.58 -8.90
C VAL A 188 -18.95 6.05 -8.77
N SER A 189 -19.92 6.29 -7.88
CA SER A 189 -20.41 7.62 -7.53
C SER A 189 -19.62 8.19 -6.35
N MET A 190 -19.88 9.45 -5.96
CA MET A 190 -19.16 10.09 -4.86
C MET A 190 -19.32 9.32 -3.56
N ASP A 191 -20.55 8.87 -3.27
CA ASP A 191 -20.91 8.31 -1.97
C ASP A 191 -21.49 6.89 -2.06
N ASN A 192 -21.60 6.32 -3.26
CA ASN A 192 -22.19 4.99 -3.45
C ASN A 192 -21.53 4.22 -4.60
N ILE A 193 -21.58 2.89 -4.49
CA ILE A 193 -21.39 1.95 -5.61
C ILE A 193 -22.65 1.11 -5.81
N THR A 194 -22.73 0.47 -6.97
CA THR A 194 -23.75 -0.52 -7.30
C THR A 194 -23.10 -1.87 -7.59
N VAL A 195 -23.76 -2.95 -7.18
CA VAL A 195 -23.24 -4.32 -7.24
C VAL A 195 -24.31 -5.20 -7.88
N ASP A 196 -23.96 -6.00 -8.89
CA ASP A 196 -24.90 -6.97 -9.47
C ASP A 196 -24.96 -8.22 -8.58
N LEU A 197 -26.13 -8.45 -7.98
CA LEU A 197 -26.43 -9.54 -7.04
C LEU A 197 -26.92 -10.81 -7.76
N GLY A 198 -27.08 -10.77 -9.08
CA GLY A 198 -27.62 -11.88 -9.86
C GLY A 198 -29.15 -11.97 -9.84
N PRO A 199 -29.72 -12.97 -10.55
CA PRO A 199 -31.16 -13.14 -10.71
C PRO A 199 -31.87 -13.68 -9.45
N ASP A 200 -31.12 -14.37 -8.58
CA ASP A 200 -31.60 -14.87 -7.30
C ASP A 200 -30.68 -14.32 -6.20
N PRO A 201 -30.98 -13.11 -5.67
CA PRO A 201 -30.08 -12.43 -4.77
C PRO A 201 -30.06 -13.15 -3.43
N GLY A 202 -28.97 -13.88 -3.15
CA GLY A 202 -28.69 -14.44 -1.83
C GLY A 202 -28.38 -13.39 -0.76
N ALA A 203 -28.13 -12.14 -1.18
CA ALA A 203 -27.86 -11.00 -0.30
C ALA A 203 -29.13 -10.21 0.03
N ALA A 204 -29.28 -9.80 1.30
CA ALA A 204 -30.40 -9.00 1.78
C ALA A 204 -29.97 -7.55 2.09
N ILE A 205 -30.95 -6.64 2.23
CA ILE A 205 -30.68 -5.30 2.78
C ILE A 205 -30.12 -5.44 4.20
N GLY A 206 -29.03 -4.74 4.49
CA GLY A 206 -28.28 -4.79 5.74
C GLY A 206 -27.13 -5.79 5.74
N GLU A 207 -27.02 -6.65 4.73
CA GLU A 207 -25.93 -7.63 4.62
C GLU A 207 -24.57 -6.95 4.50
N GLU A 208 -23.53 -7.50 5.15
CA GLU A 208 -22.19 -6.95 5.09
C GLU A 208 -21.60 -7.07 3.69
N VAL A 209 -20.99 -5.97 3.23
CA VAL A 209 -20.24 -5.92 1.98
C VAL A 209 -18.78 -5.65 2.34
N VAL A 210 -17.89 -6.60 2.08
CA VAL A 210 -16.44 -6.43 2.30
C VAL A 210 -15.79 -5.98 0.99
N LEU A 211 -15.19 -4.79 1.00
CA LEU A 211 -14.50 -4.20 -0.16
C LEU A 211 -12.98 -4.42 -0.09
N LEU A 212 -12.44 -4.61 1.12
CA LEU A 212 -11.06 -4.98 1.39
C LEU A 212 -11.03 -5.87 2.64
N GLY A 213 -10.36 -7.02 2.58
CA GLY A 213 -10.27 -7.97 3.69
C GLY A 213 -10.85 -9.33 3.36
N ARG A 214 -11.41 -10.01 4.37
CA ARG A 214 -11.97 -11.37 4.26
C ARG A 214 -13.45 -11.37 4.60
N SER A 215 -14.19 -12.24 3.93
CA SER A 215 -15.57 -12.61 4.25
C SER A 215 -15.68 -14.11 3.94
N GLY A 216 -16.09 -14.94 4.90
CA GLY A 216 -16.02 -16.40 4.74
C GLY A 216 -14.65 -16.89 4.21
N GLU A 217 -14.68 -17.72 3.17
CA GLU A 217 -13.49 -18.18 2.43
C GLU A 217 -12.98 -17.15 1.40
N GLY A 218 -13.77 -16.12 1.11
CA GLY A 218 -13.44 -15.05 0.17
C GLY A 218 -12.43 -14.06 0.74
N ARG A 219 -11.57 -13.52 -0.14
CA ARG A 219 -10.60 -12.47 0.19
C ARG A 219 -10.41 -11.49 -0.96
N ILE A 220 -10.29 -10.22 -0.60
CA ILE A 220 -9.86 -9.12 -1.47
C ILE A 220 -8.69 -8.42 -0.80
N THR A 221 -7.56 -8.28 -1.49
CA THR A 221 -6.35 -7.63 -0.94
C THR A 221 -6.13 -6.22 -1.50
N ALA A 222 -5.31 -5.43 -0.81
CA ALA A 222 -4.93 -4.10 -1.28
C ALA A 222 -4.09 -4.19 -2.56
N GLU A 223 -3.32 -5.27 -2.72
CA GLU A 223 -2.55 -5.56 -3.92
C GLU A 223 -3.44 -5.89 -5.12
N GLU A 224 -4.59 -6.53 -4.90
CA GLU A 224 -5.58 -6.78 -5.96
C GLU A 224 -6.19 -5.46 -6.46
N TRP A 225 -6.58 -4.58 -5.54
CA TRP A 225 -7.00 -3.21 -5.87
C TRP A 225 -5.91 -2.44 -6.62
N ALA A 226 -4.68 -2.49 -6.11
CA ALA A 226 -3.54 -1.77 -6.66
C ALA A 226 -3.24 -2.22 -8.08
N ARG A 227 -3.24 -3.54 -8.35
CA ARG A 227 -3.07 -4.10 -9.69
C ARG A 227 -4.17 -3.62 -10.64
N ARG A 228 -5.42 -3.60 -10.18
CA ARG A 228 -6.53 -3.09 -10.99
C ARG A 228 -6.40 -1.60 -11.30
N LEU A 229 -5.88 -0.82 -10.35
CA LEU A 229 -5.75 0.63 -10.44
C LEU A 229 -4.41 1.10 -11.02
N GLU A 230 -3.54 0.16 -11.40
CA GLU A 230 -2.18 0.45 -11.90
C GLU A 230 -1.37 1.32 -10.92
N THR A 231 -1.45 0.97 -9.63
CA THR A 231 -0.73 1.63 -8.54
C THR A 231 -0.17 0.61 -7.54
N ILE A 232 0.14 1.03 -6.31
CA ILE A 232 0.68 0.23 -5.21
C ILE A 232 -0.28 0.21 -4.02
N ASN A 233 -0.17 -0.82 -3.18
CA ASN A 233 -0.98 -1.00 -1.96
C ASN A 233 -0.89 0.17 -0.96
N TYR A 234 0.23 0.91 -0.95
CA TYR A 234 0.36 2.16 -0.20
C TYR A 234 -0.69 3.20 -0.63
N GLU A 235 -0.91 3.38 -1.92
CA GLU A 235 -1.85 4.40 -2.40
C GLU A 235 -3.31 3.98 -2.15
N VAL A 236 -3.59 2.68 -2.21
CA VAL A 236 -4.90 2.11 -1.88
C VAL A 236 -5.24 2.42 -0.42
N THR A 237 -4.36 2.04 0.50
CA THR A 237 -4.62 2.18 1.95
C THR A 237 -4.57 3.62 2.44
N CYS A 238 -3.65 4.44 1.93
CA CYS A 238 -3.64 5.89 2.20
C CYS A 238 -4.81 6.63 1.54
N GLY A 239 -5.41 6.04 0.50
CA GLY A 239 -6.51 6.62 -0.25
C GLY A 239 -7.85 6.60 0.47
N ILE A 240 -7.98 5.83 1.55
CA ILE A 240 -9.21 5.78 2.34
C ILE A 240 -9.35 7.11 3.10
N SER A 241 -10.41 7.86 2.80
CA SER A 241 -10.54 9.25 3.22
C SER A 241 -10.91 9.38 4.70
N ALA A 242 -10.77 10.58 5.28
CA ALA A 242 -11.15 10.86 6.67
C ALA A 242 -12.66 10.64 6.95
N ARG A 243 -13.52 10.57 5.92
CA ARG A 243 -14.96 10.32 6.05
C ARG A 243 -15.30 8.94 6.59
N VAL A 244 -14.45 7.95 6.32
CA VAL A 244 -14.64 6.57 6.77
C VAL A 244 -14.24 6.45 8.25
N PRO A 245 -15.12 6.05 9.17
CA PRO A 245 -14.73 5.82 10.56
C PRO A 245 -13.69 4.69 10.69
N ARG A 246 -12.75 4.82 11.62
CA ARG A 246 -11.73 3.78 11.89
C ARG A 246 -12.06 3.10 13.21
N LEU A 247 -12.29 1.79 13.16
CA LEU A 247 -12.50 0.96 14.33
C LEU A 247 -11.24 0.13 14.57
N VAL A 248 -10.65 0.27 15.76
CA VAL A 248 -9.47 -0.49 16.17
C VAL A 248 -9.93 -1.66 17.04
N ARG A 249 -9.63 -2.87 16.62
CA ARG A 249 -9.79 -4.09 17.43
C ARG A 249 -8.42 -4.45 18.01
N ARG A 250 -8.39 -4.84 19.28
CA ARG A 250 -7.21 -5.33 19.98
C ARG A 250 -7.38 -6.80 20.30
#